data_AF-A0A1J8PY30-F1
#
_entry.id   AF-A0A1J8PY30-F1
#
_cell.length_a   1.000
_cell.length_b   1.000
_cell.length_c   1.000
_cell.angle_alpha   90.00
_cell.angle_beta   90.00
_cell.angle_gamma   90.00
#
_symmetry.space_group_name_H-M   'P 1'
#
loop_
_entity.id
_entity.type
_entity.pdbx_description
1 polymer ?
#
loop_
_entity_poly.entity_id
_entity_poly.type
_entity_poly.pdbx_seq_one_letter_code
_entity_poly.pdbx_strand_id
1 'polypeptide(L)'
;MYFLRLLPRSTTRVGFSSIGLCSRAFATTSLTPDGTVVSETNRAEATLKRFWETVGISKRGDGFTVTLDTRALKTPSGNTMLLPRDKRLVATLIANEWENQEILLKPHALPMV
;
A
#
# COMPACT_ATOMS: atom_id res chain seq x y z
N MET A 1 -0.11 -8.76 54.74
CA MET A 1 -0.57 -10.17 54.63
C MET A 1 -1.40 -10.25 53.36
N TYR A 2 -1.01 -10.85 52.24
CA TYR A 2 -0.37 -12.15 52.01
C TYR A 2 0.79 -12.04 50.99
N PHE A 3 1.88 -12.71 51.31
CA PHE A 3 2.93 -13.17 50.39
C PHE A 3 2.47 -14.53 49.85
N LEU A 4 2.69 -14.88 48.58
CA LEU A 4 3.17 -16.22 48.20
C LEU A 4 3.59 -16.34 46.71
N ARG A 5 4.88 -16.70 46.55
CA ARG A 5 5.50 -17.60 45.57
C ARG A 5 5.68 -17.20 44.10
N LEU A 6 6.94 -16.84 43.84
CA LEU A 6 7.74 -17.15 42.65
C LEU A 6 7.74 -18.65 42.28
N LEU A 7 7.93 -18.95 40.98
CA LEU A 7 8.93 -19.84 40.34
C LEU A 7 8.41 -20.28 38.92
N PRO A 8 9.20 -20.95 38.03
CA PRO A 8 9.83 -20.28 36.89
C PRO A 8 9.68 -21.05 35.55
N ARG A 9 10.37 -20.55 34.51
CA ARG A 9 11.06 -21.32 33.46
C ARG A 9 10.25 -22.03 32.35
N SER A 10 10.76 -21.81 31.14
CA SER A 10 10.95 -22.80 30.05
C SER A 10 9.98 -22.78 28.86
N THR A 11 10.50 -22.18 27.78
CA THR A 11 10.72 -22.75 26.43
C THR A 11 9.64 -23.65 25.78
N THR A 12 9.46 -23.37 24.48
CA THR A 12 9.12 -24.27 23.35
C THR A 12 7.65 -24.26 22.89
N ARG A 13 7.38 -23.65 21.72
CA ARG A 13 7.35 -24.36 20.43
C ARG A 13 7.02 -23.40 19.29
N VAL A 14 7.90 -23.40 18.30
CA VAL A 14 7.65 -22.94 16.94
C VAL A 14 6.55 -23.83 16.36
N GLY A 15 5.44 -23.23 15.96
CA GLY A 15 4.35 -23.89 15.23
C GLY A 15 4.18 -23.23 13.87
N PHE A 16 5.14 -23.40 12.96
CA PHE A 16 4.92 -23.15 11.54
C PHE A 16 4.31 -24.41 10.93
N SER A 17 3.01 -24.38 10.72
CA SER A 17 2.32 -25.43 9.95
C SER A 17 1.13 -24.80 9.26
N SER A 18 1.34 -24.42 8.00
CA SER A 18 0.39 -24.53 6.88
C SER A 18 1.00 -23.82 5.68
N ILE A 19 1.68 -24.57 4.83
CA ILE A 19 2.01 -24.15 3.47
C ILE A 19 0.67 -24.12 2.73
N GLY A 20 -0.04 -23.01 2.86
CA GLY A 20 -1.19 -22.70 2.04
C GLY A 20 -0.68 -22.39 0.64
N LEU A 21 -1.11 -23.19 -0.33
CA LEU A 21 -0.94 -22.94 -1.75
C LEU A 21 -1.29 -21.47 -2.06
N CYS A 22 -0.27 -20.68 -2.40
CA CYS A 22 -0.45 -19.36 -2.99
C CYS A 22 -1.09 -19.54 -4.36
N SER A 23 -2.42 -19.49 -4.42
CA SER A 23 -3.14 -19.24 -5.66
C SER A 23 -2.80 -17.83 -6.11
N ARG A 24 -1.87 -17.70 -7.07
CA ARG A 24 -1.70 -16.47 -7.85
C ARG A 24 -3.00 -16.23 -8.62
N ALA A 25 -3.89 -15.41 -8.06
CA ALA A 25 -4.98 -14.81 -8.81
C ALA A 25 -4.35 -13.86 -9.85
N PHE A 26 -4.33 -14.29 -11.11
CA PHE A 26 -3.93 -13.42 -12.21
C PHE A 26 -5.00 -12.35 -12.40
N ALA A 27 -4.59 -11.08 -12.39
CA ALA A 27 -5.46 -9.96 -12.70
C ALA A 27 -5.98 -10.09 -14.14
N THR A 28 -7.30 -10.23 -14.30
CA THR A 28 -7.97 -10.30 -15.60
C THR A 28 -7.83 -8.97 -16.33
N THR A 29 -6.86 -8.90 -17.24
CA THR A 29 -6.73 -7.77 -18.17
C THR A 29 -7.68 -8.01 -19.34
N SER A 30 -8.78 -7.27 -19.42
CA SER A 30 -9.69 -7.34 -20.56
C SER A 30 -9.07 -6.65 -21.78
N LEU A 31 -8.69 -7.43 -22.79
CA LEU A 31 -8.20 -6.93 -24.08
C LEU A 31 -9.35 -6.26 -24.87
N THR A 32 -9.08 -5.09 -25.46
CA THR A 32 -9.96 -4.48 -26.48
C THR A 32 -9.62 -5.03 -27.87
N PRO A 33 -10.54 -4.97 -28.86
CA PRO A 33 -10.34 -5.58 -30.18
C PRO A 33 -9.10 -5.04 -30.94
N ASP A 34 -8.62 -3.84 -30.59
CA ASP A 34 -7.42 -3.21 -31.19
C ASP A 34 -6.09 -3.54 -30.49
N GLY A 35 -6.08 -4.49 -29.53
CA GLY A 35 -4.83 -4.97 -28.91
C GLY A 35 -4.20 -4.04 -27.86
N THR A 36 -4.83 -2.93 -27.50
CA THR A 36 -4.38 -2.06 -26.41
C THR A 36 -4.75 -2.64 -25.03
N VAL A 37 -3.75 -2.84 -24.18
CA VAL A 37 -3.94 -3.21 -22.78
C VAL A 37 -4.48 -2.01 -22.01
N VAL A 38 -5.78 -2.00 -21.71
CA VAL A 38 -6.41 -0.94 -20.93
C VAL A 38 -6.25 -1.27 -19.44
N SER A 39 -5.29 -0.62 -18.79
CA SER A 39 -5.14 -0.69 -17.34
C SER A 39 -6.15 0.22 -16.62
N GLU A 40 -6.47 -0.08 -15.36
CA GLU A 40 -7.30 0.79 -14.52
C GLU A 40 -6.71 2.20 -14.40
N THR A 41 -5.38 2.31 -14.40
CA THR A 41 -4.65 3.58 -14.41
C THR A 41 -4.97 4.40 -15.67
N ASN A 42 -4.99 3.79 -16.86
CA ASN A 42 -5.31 4.50 -18.12
C ASN A 42 -6.75 5.04 -18.10
N ARG A 43 -7.69 4.31 -17.47
CA ARG A 43 -9.07 4.78 -17.31
C ARG A 43 -9.19 5.90 -16.29
N ALA A 44 -8.42 5.83 -15.22
CA ALA A 44 -8.36 6.88 -14.21
C ALA A 44 -7.72 8.16 -14.75
N GLU A 45 -6.72 8.10 -15.62
CA GLU A 45 -6.18 9.29 -16.30
C GLU A 45 -7.24 9.97 -17.17
N ALA A 46 -8.06 9.19 -17.87
CA ALA A 46 -9.14 9.72 -18.72
C ALA A 46 -10.34 10.28 -17.93
N THR A 47 -10.65 9.71 -16.76
CA THR A 47 -11.86 10.04 -15.99
C THR A 47 -11.61 10.78 -14.68
N LEU A 48 -10.35 10.84 -14.23
CA LEU A 48 -9.90 11.30 -12.92
C LEU A 48 -10.67 10.65 -11.75
N LYS A 49 -11.26 9.47 -11.95
CA LYS A 49 -12.02 8.79 -10.89
C LYS A 49 -11.06 8.09 -9.92
N ARG A 50 -11.40 8.05 -8.63
CA ARG A 50 -10.71 7.17 -7.66
C ARG A 50 -10.75 5.74 -8.18
N PHE A 51 -9.57 5.12 -8.29
CA PHE A 51 -9.41 3.76 -8.81
C PHE A 51 -8.73 2.81 -7.81
N TRP A 52 -8.47 3.28 -6.59
CA TRP A 52 -7.93 2.49 -5.49
C TRP A 52 -8.95 2.39 -4.35
N GLU A 53 -8.86 1.32 -3.57
CA GLU A 53 -9.70 1.12 -2.39
C GLU A 53 -8.97 1.58 -1.13
N THR A 54 -7.76 1.08 -0.90
CA THR A 54 -7.00 1.27 0.35
C THR A 54 -5.71 2.04 0.13
N VAL A 55 -5.37 2.98 1.01
CA VAL A 55 -4.05 3.61 1.06
C VAL A 55 -3.23 3.08 2.25
N GLY A 56 -1.96 2.78 2.00
CA GLY A 56 -1.04 2.24 3.00
C GLY A 56 0.35 2.83 2.94
N ILE A 57 1.15 2.52 3.94
CA ILE A 57 2.58 2.88 3.99
C ILE A 57 3.37 1.60 4.18
N SER A 58 4.24 1.30 3.21
CA SER A 58 5.12 0.14 3.24
C SER A 58 6.57 0.56 3.43
N LYS A 59 7.34 -0.26 4.15
CA LYS A 59 8.80 -0.09 4.25
C LYS A 59 9.46 -0.70 3.02
N ARG A 60 10.37 0.03 2.39
CA ARG A 60 11.15 -0.45 1.25
C ARG A 60 12.60 -0.05 1.43
N GLY A 61 13.46 -1.05 1.68
CA GLY A 61 14.88 -0.82 1.98
C GLY A 61 15.04 0.03 3.24
N ASP A 62 15.73 1.15 3.10
CA ASP A 62 16.02 2.15 4.13
C ASP A 62 15.00 3.30 4.19
N GLY A 63 13.86 3.16 3.49
CA GLY A 63 12.83 4.20 3.41
C GLY A 63 11.39 3.68 3.52
N PHE A 64 10.46 4.62 3.31
CA PHE A 64 9.02 4.38 3.23
C PHE A 64 8.51 4.67 1.83
N THR A 65 7.47 3.95 1.42
CA THR A 65 6.72 4.21 0.20
C THR A 65 5.24 4.18 0.53
N VAL A 66 4.47 5.06 -0.11
CA VAL A 66 3.01 5.04 -0.02
C VAL A 66 2.50 4.06 -1.05
N THR A 67 1.52 3.23 -0.69
CA THR A 67 0.93 2.22 -1.56
C THR A 67 -0.55 2.46 -1.74
N LEU A 68 -1.02 2.40 -2.99
CA LEU A 68 -2.44 2.33 -3.34
C LEU A 68 -2.78 0.86 -3.61
N ASP A 69 -3.66 0.29 -2.78
CA ASP A 69 -4.00 -1.13 -2.63
C ASP A 69 -2.77 -2.02 -2.35
N THR A 70 -1.96 -2.23 -3.38
CA THR A 70 -0.71 -3.02 -3.33
C THR A 70 0.42 -2.40 -4.16
N ARG A 71 0.14 -1.32 -4.91
CA ARG A 71 1.08 -0.71 -5.85
C ARG A 71 1.75 0.50 -5.21
N ALA A 72 3.07 0.59 -5.35
CA ALA A 72 3.81 1.75 -4.89
C ALA A 72 3.42 3.00 -5.69
N LEU A 73 3.16 4.10 -4.98
CA LEU A 73 2.82 5.38 -5.57
C LEU A 73 4.00 5.91 -6.39
N LYS A 74 3.69 6.49 -7.55
CA LYS A 74 4.67 7.10 -8.44
C LYS A 74 4.45 8.61 -8.51
N THR A 75 5.55 9.32 -8.66
CA THR A 75 5.55 10.74 -9.00
C THR A 75 5.09 10.95 -10.46
N PRO A 76 4.64 12.15 -10.85
CA PRO A 76 4.30 12.45 -12.25
C PRO A 76 5.44 12.15 -13.23
N SER A 77 6.70 12.20 -12.78
CA SER A 77 7.88 11.81 -13.56
C SER A 77 8.05 10.28 -13.72
N GLY A 78 7.15 9.47 -13.17
CA GLY A 78 7.17 8.00 -13.23
C GLY A 78 8.06 7.32 -12.20
N ASN A 79 8.79 8.08 -11.36
CA ASN A 79 9.66 7.54 -10.34
C ASN A 79 8.86 7.06 -9.13
N THR A 80 9.27 5.94 -8.53
CA THR A 80 8.66 5.45 -7.29
C THR A 80 8.89 6.45 -6.16
N MET A 81 7.84 6.82 -5.44
CA MET A 81 7.95 7.72 -4.30
C MET A 81 8.57 6.98 -3.12
N LEU A 82 9.87 7.22 -2.90
CA LEU A 82 10.64 6.71 -1.77
C LEU A 82 10.98 7.87 -0.84
N LEU A 83 10.54 7.77 0.41
CA LEU A 83 10.79 8.74 1.46
C LEU A 83 11.85 8.18 2.42
N PRO A 84 12.79 9.01 2.91
CA PRO A 84 13.75 8.58 3.93
C PRO A 84 13.04 8.08 5.20
N ARG A 85 13.65 7.14 5.93
CA ARG A 85 13.12 6.61 7.20
C ARG A 85 12.82 7.67 8.26
N ASP A 86 13.53 8.80 8.24
CA ASP A 86 13.35 9.86 9.22
C ASP A 86 12.09 10.71 8.92
N LYS A 87 11.52 10.57 7.72
CA LYS A 87 10.34 11.31 7.24
C LYS A 87 9.05 10.50 7.27
N ARG A 88 8.86 9.66 8.29
CA ARG A 88 7.63 8.85 8.44
C ARG A 88 6.35 9.70 8.47
N LEU A 89 6.38 10.85 9.14
CA LEU A 89 5.22 11.75 9.25
C LEU A 89 4.78 12.27 7.87
N VAL A 90 5.74 12.59 7.00
CA VAL A 90 5.45 13.03 5.62
C VAL A 90 4.75 11.92 4.84
N ALA A 91 5.22 10.67 4.97
CA ALA A 91 4.56 9.52 4.35
C ALA A 91 3.11 9.36 4.83
N THR A 92 2.84 9.62 6.10
CA THR A 92 1.49 9.59 6.68
C THR A 92 0.60 10.71 6.17
N LEU A 93 1.13 11.93 6.03
CA LEU A 93 0.38 13.05 5.46
C LEU A 93 0.00 12.78 4.01
N ILE A 94 0.96 12.31 3.20
CA ILE A 94 0.68 11.91 1.82
C ILE A 94 -0.39 10.82 1.79
N ALA A 95 -0.23 9.74 2.57
CA ALA A 95 -1.24 8.68 2.61
C ALA A 95 -2.65 9.22 2.96
N ASN A 96 -2.74 10.16 3.90
CA ASN A 96 -4.00 10.82 4.26
C ASN A 96 -4.58 11.66 3.11
N GLU A 97 -3.76 12.43 2.39
CA GLU A 97 -4.19 13.20 1.22
C GLU A 97 -4.84 12.32 0.14
N TRP A 98 -4.26 11.14 -0.09
CA TRP A 98 -4.77 10.15 -1.04
C TRP A 98 -6.01 9.41 -0.53
N GLU A 99 -6.08 9.12 0.78
CA GLU A 99 -7.24 8.47 1.40
C GLU A 99 -8.49 9.37 1.33
N ASN A 100 -8.32 10.69 1.48
CA ASN A 100 -9.41 11.67 1.46
C ASN A 100 -9.99 11.97 0.05
N GLN A 101 -9.50 11.33 -1.02
CA GLN A 101 -10.05 11.50 -2.37
C GLN A 101 -11.25 10.58 -2.58
N GLU A 102 -12.49 11.07 -2.41
CA GLU A 102 -13.67 10.20 -2.41
C GLU A 102 -14.07 9.66 -3.79
N ILE A 103 -14.33 10.55 -4.76
CA ILE A 103 -14.95 10.17 -6.05
C ILE A 103 -14.09 10.61 -7.23
N LEU A 104 -13.66 11.87 -7.23
CA LEU A 104 -12.83 12.47 -8.27
C LEU A 104 -11.50 12.93 -7.65
N LEU A 105 -10.41 12.57 -8.31
CA LEU A 105 -9.06 12.98 -8.02
C LEU A 105 -8.93 14.48 -8.32
N LYS A 106 -8.73 15.27 -7.26
CA LYS A 106 -8.53 16.72 -7.35
C LYS A 106 -7.03 17.01 -7.20
N PRO A 107 -6.30 17.37 -8.27
CA PRO A 107 -4.85 17.58 -8.17
C PRO A 107 -4.47 18.68 -7.17
N HIS A 108 -5.29 19.73 -7.05
CA HIS A 108 -5.08 20.82 -6.09
C HIS A 108 -5.24 20.39 -4.62
N ALA A 109 -5.81 19.22 -4.35
CA ALA A 109 -5.95 18.66 -3.01
C ALA A 109 -4.77 17.77 -2.58
N LEU A 110 -3.72 17.66 -3.42
CA LEU A 110 -2.51 16.86 -3.18
C LEU A 110 -1.24 17.73 -3.18
N PRO A 111 -1.05 18.63 -2.19
CA PRO A 111 0.10 19.53 -2.17
C PRO A 111 1.43 18.87 -1.73
N MET A 112 1.40 17.68 -1.11
CA MET A 112 2.63 17.04 -0.59
C MET A 112 3.31 16.09 -1.59
N VAL A 113 2.72 15.86 -2.77
CA VAL A 113 3.19 14.91 -3.80
C VAL A 113 4.13 15.55 -4.82
#